data_AF-A0A2H6N753-F1
#
_entry.id   AF-A0A2H6N753-F1
#
_cell.length_a   1.000
_cell.length_b   1.000
_cell.length_c   1.000
_cell.angle_alpha   90.00
_cell.angle_beta   90.00
_cell.angle_gamma   90.00
#
_symmetry.space_group_name_H-M   'P 1'
#
loop_
_entity.id
_entity.type
_entity.pdbx_description
1 polymer ?
#
loop_
_entity_poly.entity_id
_entity_poly.type
_entity_poly.pdbx_seq_one_letter_code
_entity_poly.pdbx_strand_id
1 'polypeptide(L)'
;SGIMQSTWGNQEVSCGQRLDIIWRSVKSRYKISSRGGWEPEVNEKRTKKMASFITVQLKKTSEVDLAKPLYKFIQQTYPGGESQAEHCRAAEELSKLRKSALGRSLDKHENSLETLLRYYDQLCSIEPKFPFSENQICVTFTWKDAFDKGSLFGGSVKLALASLGYEKTCVLFNCGALASQIASEQNLDSDEGMKAAAKYYQFASGAFQHIKDTVLSSLNREPTVDISPDTVGTLSLIMLAQGQEVFFLKATRGM
;
A
#
# COMPACT_ATOMS: atom_id res chain seq x y z
N SER A 1 9.63 -39.49 2.76
CA SER A 1 8.94 -38.94 3.94
C SER A 1 9.90 -38.14 4.84
N GLY A 2 10.60 -37.12 4.32
CA GLY A 2 11.55 -36.37 5.17
C GLY A 2 12.08 -35.03 4.65
N ILE A 3 11.53 -34.46 3.58
CA ILE A 3 12.06 -33.20 2.99
C ILE A 3 11.06 -32.03 3.06
N MET A 4 9.79 -32.26 3.42
CA MET A 4 8.74 -31.22 3.39
C MET A 4 8.32 -30.65 4.76
N GLN A 5 8.88 -31.14 5.88
CA GLN A 5 8.55 -30.63 7.21
C GLN A 5 9.46 -29.47 7.68
N SER A 6 10.52 -29.12 6.94
CA SER A 6 11.54 -28.17 7.41
C SER A 6 11.30 -26.69 7.00
N THR A 7 10.29 -26.38 6.20
CA THR A 7 10.13 -25.02 5.65
C THR A 7 9.24 -24.06 6.45
N TRP A 8 8.53 -24.54 7.47
CA TRP A 8 7.58 -23.70 8.22
C TRP A 8 8.18 -22.99 9.43
N GLY A 9 9.26 -23.52 10.03
CA GLY A 9 9.90 -22.96 11.23
C GLY A 9 10.97 -21.87 10.98
N ASN A 10 11.42 -21.69 9.74
CA ASN A 10 12.55 -20.80 9.42
C ASN A 10 12.18 -19.53 8.63
N GLN A 11 10.89 -19.27 8.37
CA GLN A 11 10.46 -18.17 7.50
C GLN A 11 9.65 -17.06 8.19
N GLU A 12 9.33 -17.17 9.48
CA GLU A 12 8.76 -16.05 10.26
C GLU A 12 9.69 -14.83 10.27
N VAL A 13 11.00 -15.02 10.01
CA VAL A 13 12.01 -13.95 9.93
C VAL A 13 11.99 -13.19 8.58
N SER A 14 11.31 -13.69 7.54
CA SER A 14 11.41 -13.13 6.17
C SER A 14 10.34 -12.08 5.82
N CYS A 15 9.18 -12.04 6.48
CA CYS A 15 8.09 -11.13 6.07
C CYS A 15 8.32 -9.70 6.56
N GLY A 16 8.83 -9.54 7.79
CA GLY A 16 9.24 -8.22 8.32
C GLY A 16 10.33 -7.54 7.47
N GLN A 17 11.11 -8.31 6.70
CA GLN A 17 12.15 -7.78 5.82
C GLN A 17 11.62 -7.11 4.54
N ARG A 18 10.38 -7.35 4.09
CA ARG A 18 9.87 -6.78 2.81
C ARG A 18 9.28 -5.38 2.95
N LEU A 19 8.59 -5.08 4.05
CA LEU A 19 8.28 -3.70 4.42
C LEU A 19 9.55 -2.94 4.81
N ASP A 20 10.52 -3.62 5.44
CA ASP A 20 11.85 -3.08 5.65
C ASP A 20 12.58 -2.82 4.33
N ILE A 21 12.34 -3.55 3.24
CA ILE A 21 12.96 -3.22 1.93
C ILE A 21 12.34 -1.96 1.34
N ILE A 22 11.02 -1.75 1.44
CA ILE A 22 10.39 -0.48 1.01
C ILE A 22 10.90 0.66 1.89
N TRP A 23 10.96 0.47 3.21
CA TRP A 23 11.47 1.44 4.18
C TRP A 23 12.99 1.71 4.07
N ARG A 24 13.81 0.68 3.80
CA ARG A 24 15.27 0.76 3.62
C ARG A 24 15.65 1.26 2.24
N SER A 25 14.91 0.93 1.18
CA SER A 25 15.12 1.45 -0.18
C SER A 25 14.85 2.96 -0.21
N VAL A 26 13.88 3.45 0.57
CA VAL A 26 13.64 4.89 0.77
C VAL A 26 14.74 5.55 1.61
N LYS A 27 15.19 4.93 2.72
CA LYS A 27 16.29 5.47 3.55
C LYS A 27 17.67 5.47 2.86
N SER A 28 17.92 4.54 1.94
CA SER A 28 19.23 4.38 1.29
C SER A 28 19.48 5.38 0.16
N ARG A 29 18.43 5.90 -0.52
CA ARG A 29 18.59 6.78 -1.69
C ARG A 29 18.70 8.28 -1.39
N TYR A 30 18.36 8.73 -0.18
CA TYR A 30 18.29 10.17 0.13
C TYR A 30 19.16 10.54 1.34
N LYS A 31 20.48 10.39 1.16
CA LYS A 31 21.47 11.12 1.97
C LYS A 31 21.66 12.49 1.33
N ILE A 32 20.82 13.47 1.68
CA ILE A 32 21.02 14.85 1.23
C ILE A 32 22.15 15.45 2.07
N SER A 33 23.27 15.71 1.41
CA SER A 33 24.43 16.40 1.97
C SER A 33 24.08 17.86 2.22
N SER A 34 24.07 18.28 3.48
CA SER A 34 23.86 19.65 3.90
C SER A 34 25.16 20.46 3.81
N ARG A 35 25.45 21.03 2.63
CA ARG A 35 26.37 22.19 2.49
C ARG A 35 25.93 23.09 1.34
N GLY A 36 25.42 24.25 1.70
CA GLY A 36 25.11 25.34 0.78
C GLY A 36 24.40 26.46 1.55
N GLY A 37 25.17 27.42 2.04
CA GLY A 37 24.63 28.64 2.63
C GLY A 37 24.20 29.61 1.53
N TRP A 38 22.99 30.14 1.65
CA TRP A 38 22.48 31.30 0.92
C TRP A 38 21.56 32.07 1.87
N GLU A 39 21.89 33.33 2.16
CA GLU A 39 20.96 34.31 2.73
C GLU A 39 20.35 35.13 1.58
N PRO A 40 19.07 35.48 1.70
CA PRO A 40 18.79 36.91 1.73
C PRO A 40 17.71 37.33 2.73
N GLU A 41 17.89 38.49 3.34
CA GLU A 41 16.85 39.30 3.99
C GLU A 41 15.77 39.71 2.98
N VAL A 42 14.48 39.48 3.28
CA VAL A 42 13.39 40.47 3.06
C VAL A 42 12.24 40.17 4.05
N ASN A 43 11.86 41.22 4.77
CA ASN A 43 10.69 41.35 5.64
C ASN A 43 9.38 41.33 4.82
N GLU A 44 8.50 40.34 5.03
CA GLU A 44 7.11 40.42 4.54
C GLU A 44 6.16 39.73 5.53
N LYS A 45 5.21 40.52 6.07
CA LYS A 45 4.04 40.02 6.80
C LYS A 45 3.13 39.24 5.83
N ARG A 46 3.49 37.99 5.56
CA ARG A 46 2.70 37.07 4.73
C ARG A 46 1.64 36.42 5.62
N THR A 47 0.37 36.71 5.36
CA THR A 47 -0.73 35.85 5.78
C THR A 47 -0.38 34.42 5.37
N LYS A 48 -0.11 33.57 6.37
CA LYS A 48 0.35 32.18 6.22
C LYS A 48 -0.74 31.37 5.52
N LYS A 49 -0.81 31.45 4.19
CA LYS A 49 -1.67 30.60 3.37
C LYS A 49 -1.12 29.19 3.52
N MET A 50 -1.75 28.41 4.40
CA MET A 50 -1.39 27.02 4.69
C MET A 50 -1.14 26.29 3.37
N ALA A 51 0.02 25.65 3.24
CA ALA A 51 0.34 24.81 2.09
C ALA A 51 -0.80 23.80 1.89
N SER A 52 -1.46 23.86 0.73
CA SER A 52 -2.50 22.90 0.39
C SER A 52 -1.82 21.65 -0.14
N PHE A 53 -1.63 20.66 0.72
CA PHE A 53 -1.05 19.38 0.34
C PHE A 53 -2.03 18.56 -0.50
N ILE A 54 -1.51 17.87 -1.54
CA ILE A 54 -2.30 16.99 -2.39
C ILE A 54 -2.46 15.64 -1.66
N THR A 55 -3.66 15.08 -1.73
CA THR A 55 -3.98 13.74 -1.23
C THR A 55 -4.56 12.88 -2.33
N VAL A 56 -4.37 11.56 -2.21
CA VAL A 56 -4.87 10.58 -3.17
C VAL A 56 -6.11 9.89 -2.60
N GLN A 57 -7.13 9.71 -3.41
CA GLN A 57 -8.34 8.98 -3.02
C GLN A 57 -8.09 7.47 -3.03
N LEU A 58 -8.73 6.76 -2.10
CA LEU A 58 -8.63 5.29 -2.04
C LEU A 58 -9.40 4.66 -3.21
N LYS A 59 -8.82 3.62 -3.81
CA LYS A 59 -9.53 2.70 -4.70
C LYS A 59 -10.61 1.96 -3.92
N LYS A 60 -11.71 1.65 -4.62
CA LYS A 60 -12.83 0.86 -4.10
C LYS A 60 -12.83 -0.52 -4.73
N THR A 61 -13.15 -1.55 -3.94
CA THR A 61 -13.29 -2.94 -4.41
C THR A 61 -14.69 -3.47 -4.15
N SER A 62 -15.10 -4.50 -4.88
CA SER A 62 -16.22 -5.35 -4.49
C SER A 62 -15.83 -6.29 -3.34
N GLU A 63 -16.84 -6.80 -2.63
CA GLU A 63 -16.64 -7.95 -1.74
C GLU A 63 -16.21 -9.18 -2.53
N VAL A 64 -15.41 -10.02 -1.88
CA VAL A 64 -14.87 -11.27 -2.42
C VAL A 64 -14.84 -12.28 -1.29
N ASP A 65 -15.36 -13.48 -1.53
CA ASP A 65 -15.16 -14.61 -0.63
C ASP A 65 -13.81 -15.25 -0.90
N LEU A 66 -12.82 -14.87 -0.09
CA LEU A 66 -11.45 -15.37 -0.18
C LEU A 66 -11.29 -16.73 0.51
N ALA A 67 -12.16 -17.08 1.45
CA ALA A 67 -12.01 -18.29 2.26
C ALA A 67 -12.36 -19.55 1.47
N LYS A 68 -13.51 -19.56 0.79
CA LYS A 68 -14.01 -20.71 0.03
C LYS A 68 -13.01 -21.31 -0.99
N PRO A 69 -12.38 -20.52 -1.87
CA PRO A 69 -11.41 -21.08 -2.82
C PRO A 69 -10.15 -21.62 -2.14
N LEU A 70 -9.70 -20.99 -1.04
CA LEU A 70 -8.55 -21.48 -0.25
C LEU A 70 -8.90 -22.78 0.47
N TYR A 71 -10.11 -22.92 1.02
CA TYR A 71 -10.57 -24.16 1.65
C TYR A 71 -10.53 -25.34 0.73
N LYS A 72 -11.07 -25.17 -0.48
CA LYS A 72 -11.08 -26.23 -1.47
C LYS A 72 -9.67 -26.75 -1.72
N PHE A 73 -8.69 -25.85 -1.84
CA PHE A 73 -7.29 -26.23 -2.02
C PHE A 73 -6.69 -26.89 -0.78
N ILE A 74 -6.90 -26.32 0.41
CA ILE A 74 -6.38 -26.86 1.67
C ILE A 74 -6.88 -28.29 1.90
N GLN A 75 -8.18 -28.53 1.69
CA GLN A 75 -8.80 -29.85 1.88
C GLN A 75 -8.32 -30.89 0.87
N GLN A 76 -7.93 -30.46 -0.33
CA GLN A 76 -7.35 -31.34 -1.36
C GLN A 76 -5.87 -31.66 -1.09
N THR A 77 -5.15 -30.73 -0.45
CA THR A 77 -3.70 -30.82 -0.26
C THR A 77 -3.33 -31.53 1.04
N TYR A 78 -4.07 -31.27 2.11
CA TYR A 78 -3.77 -31.79 3.44
C TYR A 78 -4.79 -32.86 3.84
N PRO A 79 -4.36 -33.99 4.43
CA PRO A 79 -5.28 -34.96 4.99
C PRO A 79 -6.09 -34.34 6.13
N GLY A 80 -7.29 -34.86 6.38
CA GLY A 80 -8.15 -34.37 7.46
C GLY A 80 -7.46 -34.47 8.84
N GLY A 81 -7.79 -33.53 9.72
CA GLY A 81 -7.22 -33.46 11.08
C GLY A 81 -7.03 -32.02 11.56
N GLU A 82 -6.31 -31.87 12.67
CA GLU A 82 -6.11 -30.57 13.34
C GLU A 82 -5.35 -29.56 12.47
N SER A 83 -4.24 -29.96 11.84
CA SER A 83 -3.45 -29.09 10.95
C SER A 83 -4.27 -28.56 9.75
N GLN A 84 -5.14 -29.39 9.15
CA GLN A 84 -6.04 -28.94 8.09
C GLN A 84 -7.05 -27.91 8.63
N ALA A 85 -7.61 -28.17 9.81
CA ALA A 85 -8.55 -27.25 10.46
C ALA A 85 -7.91 -25.90 10.80
N GLU A 86 -6.64 -25.88 11.24
CA GLU A 86 -5.88 -24.65 11.48
C GLU A 86 -5.67 -23.83 10.21
N HIS A 87 -5.31 -24.46 9.10
CA HIS A 87 -5.17 -23.78 7.81
C HIS A 87 -6.51 -23.20 7.32
N CYS A 88 -7.61 -23.92 7.53
CA CYS A 88 -8.96 -23.41 7.23
C CYS A 88 -9.31 -22.21 8.14
N ARG A 89 -9.01 -22.25 9.44
CA ARG A 89 -9.22 -21.08 10.33
C ARG A 89 -8.40 -19.88 9.86
N ALA A 90 -7.13 -20.09 9.46
CA ALA A 90 -6.29 -19.02 8.95
C ALA A 90 -6.82 -18.38 7.65
N ALA A 91 -7.37 -19.18 6.73
CA ALA A 91 -8.01 -18.66 5.52
C ALA A 91 -9.32 -17.90 5.82
N GLU A 92 -10.04 -18.28 6.88
CA GLU A 92 -11.20 -17.55 7.40
C GLU A 92 -10.79 -16.16 7.94
N GLU A 93 -9.74 -16.13 8.78
CA GLU A 93 -9.19 -14.90 9.34
C GLU A 93 -8.63 -13.97 8.25
N LEU A 94 -8.01 -14.51 7.20
CA LEU A 94 -7.60 -13.73 6.03
C LEU A 94 -8.79 -13.07 5.32
N SER A 95 -9.89 -13.80 5.15
CA SER A 95 -11.12 -13.26 4.56
C SER A 95 -11.73 -12.16 5.43
N LYS A 96 -11.74 -12.33 6.75
CA LYS A 96 -12.15 -11.28 7.72
C LYS A 96 -11.22 -10.07 7.66
N LEU A 97 -9.90 -10.28 7.56
CA LEU A 97 -8.92 -9.20 7.45
C LEU A 97 -9.14 -8.38 6.18
N ARG A 98 -9.43 -9.03 5.04
CA ARG A 98 -9.81 -8.33 3.80
C ARG A 98 -11.02 -7.42 4.02
N LYS A 99 -12.08 -7.95 4.64
CA LYS A 99 -13.29 -7.16 4.94
C LYS A 99 -12.98 -5.98 5.85
N SER A 100 -12.17 -6.16 6.89
CA SER A 100 -11.75 -5.08 7.79
C SER A 100 -10.90 -4.01 7.10
N ALA A 101 -10.01 -4.43 6.18
CA ALA A 101 -9.10 -3.55 5.46
C ALA A 101 -9.78 -2.78 4.31
N LEU A 102 -10.79 -3.38 3.64
CA LEU A 102 -11.32 -2.86 2.37
C LEU A 102 -12.85 -2.71 2.32
N GLY A 103 -13.59 -3.37 3.21
CA GLY A 103 -15.06 -3.44 3.18
C GLY A 103 -15.78 -2.26 3.82
N ARG A 104 -15.05 -1.35 4.47
CA ARG A 104 -15.60 -0.16 5.12
C ARG A 104 -14.86 1.10 4.68
N SER A 105 -15.49 2.26 4.90
CA SER A 105 -14.76 3.53 4.82
C SER A 105 -13.68 3.54 5.89
N LEU A 106 -12.44 3.74 5.48
CA LEU A 106 -11.31 3.87 6.40
C LEU A 106 -11.25 5.30 6.92
N ASP A 107 -11.05 5.43 8.23
CA ASP A 107 -10.67 6.68 8.86
C ASP A 107 -9.19 6.99 8.57
N LYS A 108 -8.85 8.27 8.57
CA LYS A 108 -7.51 8.77 8.27
C LYS A 108 -6.61 8.67 9.50
N HIS A 109 -6.40 7.45 9.95
CA HIS A 109 -5.68 7.14 11.18
C HIS A 109 -4.68 5.98 10.98
N GLU A 110 -3.61 5.96 11.77
CA GLU A 110 -2.54 4.96 11.70
C GLU A 110 -3.09 3.53 11.83
N ASN A 111 -4.01 3.27 12.77
CA ASN A 111 -4.67 1.95 12.92
C ASN A 111 -5.33 1.42 11.63
N SER A 112 -5.92 2.31 10.81
CA SER A 112 -6.51 1.91 9.52
C SER A 112 -5.44 1.61 8.48
N LEU A 113 -4.34 2.37 8.49
CA LEU A 113 -3.17 2.08 7.68
C LEU A 113 -2.49 0.75 8.08
N GLU A 114 -2.34 0.48 9.38
CA GLU A 114 -1.80 -0.78 9.89
C GLU A 114 -2.67 -1.98 9.47
N THR A 115 -3.99 -1.83 9.47
CA THR A 115 -4.90 -2.88 9.02
C THR A 115 -4.72 -3.18 7.52
N LEU A 116 -4.55 -2.14 6.68
CA LEU A 116 -4.23 -2.28 5.26
C LEU A 116 -2.85 -2.93 5.05
N LEU A 117 -1.84 -2.47 5.77
CA LEU A 117 -0.47 -3.00 5.70
C LEU A 117 -0.43 -4.48 6.09
N ARG A 118 -1.10 -4.85 7.18
CA ARG A 118 -1.21 -6.24 7.62
C ARG A 118 -1.89 -7.12 6.56
N TYR A 119 -2.91 -6.58 5.89
CA TYR A 119 -3.54 -7.30 4.78
C TYR A 119 -2.58 -7.49 3.60
N TYR A 120 -1.87 -6.43 3.19
CA TYR A 120 -0.85 -6.50 2.14
C TYR A 120 0.24 -7.54 2.45
N ASP A 121 0.77 -7.53 3.68
CA ASP A 121 1.79 -8.48 4.12
C ASP A 121 1.28 -9.92 4.08
N GLN A 122 0.02 -10.14 4.49
CA GLN A 122 -0.57 -11.46 4.46
C GLN A 122 -0.76 -11.94 3.02
N LEU A 123 -1.14 -11.07 2.06
CA LEU A 123 -1.19 -11.41 0.63
C LEU A 123 0.19 -11.81 0.10
N CYS A 124 1.23 -11.06 0.45
CA CYS A 124 2.62 -11.41 0.10
C CYS A 124 3.04 -12.75 0.69
N SER A 125 2.61 -13.05 1.92
CA SER A 125 2.97 -14.26 2.65
C SER A 125 2.30 -15.54 2.14
N ILE A 126 1.08 -15.43 1.60
CA ILE A 126 0.34 -16.58 1.07
C ILE A 126 0.68 -16.87 -0.39
N GLU A 127 1.13 -15.88 -1.16
CA GLU A 127 1.43 -16.03 -2.59
C GLU A 127 2.29 -17.27 -2.92
N PRO A 128 3.41 -17.56 -2.23
CA PRO A 128 4.22 -18.75 -2.53
C PRO A 128 3.62 -20.06 -2.00
N LYS A 129 2.57 -20.01 -1.17
CA LYS A 129 1.97 -21.18 -0.50
C LYS A 129 0.81 -21.79 -1.29
N PHE A 130 0.32 -21.07 -2.30
CA PHE A 130 -0.87 -21.43 -3.05
C PHE A 130 -0.60 -21.27 -4.56
N PRO A 131 -1.11 -22.17 -5.42
CA PRO A 131 -0.89 -22.14 -6.87
C PRO A 131 -1.78 -21.09 -7.57
N PHE A 132 -1.64 -19.82 -7.19
CA PHE A 132 -2.36 -18.70 -7.84
C PHE A 132 -1.90 -18.51 -9.30
N SER A 133 -0.59 -18.63 -9.57
CA SER A 133 -0.01 -18.44 -10.90
C SER A 133 -0.39 -19.52 -11.91
N GLU A 134 -0.70 -20.73 -11.42
CA GLU A 134 -1.15 -21.86 -12.24
C GLU A 134 -2.67 -21.85 -12.46
N ASN A 135 -3.36 -20.82 -11.95
CA ASN A 135 -4.80 -20.66 -12.02
C ASN A 135 -5.61 -21.84 -11.43
N GLN A 136 -4.98 -22.66 -10.57
CA GLN A 136 -5.66 -23.73 -9.82
C GLN A 136 -6.56 -23.13 -8.73
N ILE A 137 -6.19 -21.97 -8.21
CA ILE A 137 -7.01 -21.14 -7.32
C ILE A 137 -7.37 -19.85 -8.05
N CYS A 138 -8.60 -19.79 -8.53
CA CYS A 138 -9.13 -18.62 -9.23
C CYS A 138 -9.98 -17.78 -8.27
N VAL A 139 -9.45 -16.61 -7.88
CA VAL A 139 -10.17 -15.60 -7.10
C VAL A 139 -10.17 -14.31 -7.89
N THR A 140 -11.35 -13.87 -8.33
CA THR A 140 -11.49 -12.64 -9.11
C THR A 140 -11.66 -11.44 -8.18
N PHE A 141 -10.74 -10.49 -8.29
CA PHE A 141 -10.77 -9.23 -7.56
C PHE A 141 -11.22 -8.11 -8.49
N THR A 142 -12.24 -7.34 -8.10
CA THR A 142 -12.76 -6.22 -8.89
C THR A 142 -12.50 -4.91 -8.19
N TRP A 143 -11.70 -4.05 -8.82
CA TRP A 143 -11.39 -2.70 -8.33
C TRP A 143 -11.88 -1.63 -9.29
N LYS A 144 -12.28 -0.48 -8.72
CA LYS A 144 -12.60 0.74 -9.42
C LYS A 144 -11.35 1.64 -9.49
N ASP A 145 -11.21 2.38 -10.58
CA ASP A 145 -10.22 3.45 -10.71
C ASP A 145 -10.45 4.56 -9.66
N ALA A 146 -9.38 5.03 -9.01
CA ALA A 146 -9.42 6.03 -7.94
C ALA A 146 -9.75 7.44 -8.42
N PHE A 147 -9.43 7.76 -9.67
CA PHE A 147 -9.58 9.10 -10.25
C PHE A 147 -10.82 9.21 -11.13
N ASP A 148 -11.31 8.09 -11.64
CA ASP A 148 -12.52 8.07 -12.44
C ASP A 148 -13.80 8.24 -11.59
N LYS A 149 -14.39 9.43 -11.72
CA LYS A 149 -15.69 9.75 -11.12
C LYS A 149 -16.86 9.12 -11.88
N GLY A 150 -16.59 8.50 -13.03
CA GLY A 150 -17.57 7.97 -13.95
C GLY A 150 -18.18 9.06 -14.82
N SER A 151 -18.57 8.69 -16.04
CA SER A 151 -19.33 9.56 -16.94
C SER A 151 -20.83 9.30 -16.77
N LEU A 152 -21.66 10.34 -16.96
CA LEU A 152 -23.12 10.26 -16.97
C LEU A 152 -23.66 9.16 -17.91
N PHE A 153 -22.89 8.80 -18.94
CA PHE A 153 -23.26 7.81 -19.95
C PHE A 153 -22.35 6.57 -19.97
N GLY A 154 -21.30 6.53 -19.16
CA GLY A 154 -20.22 5.53 -19.25
C GLY A 154 -20.01 4.67 -18.00
N GLY A 155 -20.76 4.90 -16.93
CA GLY A 155 -20.50 4.26 -15.65
C GLY A 155 -19.11 4.63 -15.12
N SER A 156 -18.60 3.85 -14.15
CA SER A 156 -17.24 4.02 -13.66
C SER A 156 -16.35 2.89 -14.12
N VAL A 157 -15.11 3.21 -14.49
CA VAL A 157 -14.10 2.27 -14.93
C VAL A 157 -13.76 1.30 -13.80
N LYS A 158 -14.01 0.02 -14.07
CA LYS A 158 -13.72 -1.10 -13.18
C LYS A 158 -12.93 -2.14 -13.95
N LEU A 159 -11.99 -2.79 -13.26
CA LEU A 159 -11.22 -3.90 -13.80
C LEU A 159 -11.29 -5.07 -12.81
N ALA A 160 -11.68 -6.23 -13.34
CA ALA A 160 -11.80 -7.49 -12.63
C ALA A 160 -10.74 -8.48 -13.14
N LEU A 161 -9.83 -8.93 -12.27
CA LEU A 161 -8.78 -9.89 -12.61
C LEU A 161 -8.71 -11.01 -11.58
N ALA A 162 -8.54 -12.24 -12.06
CA ALA A 162 -8.19 -13.39 -11.23
C ALA A 162 -6.67 -13.43 -10.96
N SER A 163 -6.16 -12.42 -10.26
CA SER A 163 -4.73 -12.27 -9.99
C SER A 163 -4.48 -11.74 -8.58
N LEU A 164 -3.69 -12.48 -7.80
CA LEU A 164 -3.22 -12.02 -6.50
C LEU A 164 -2.25 -10.83 -6.66
N GLY A 165 -1.49 -10.78 -7.76
CA GLY A 165 -0.65 -9.64 -8.13
C GLY A 165 -1.48 -8.35 -8.23
N TYR A 166 -2.63 -8.43 -8.90
CA TYR A 166 -3.56 -7.30 -9.01
C TYR A 166 -4.12 -6.85 -7.66
N GLU A 167 -4.56 -7.78 -6.79
CA GLU A 167 -5.03 -7.45 -5.44
C GLU A 167 -3.93 -6.74 -4.64
N LYS A 168 -2.70 -7.28 -4.62
CA LYS A 168 -1.56 -6.66 -3.92
C LYS A 168 -1.28 -5.25 -4.41
N THR A 169 -1.24 -5.03 -5.73
CA THR A 169 -1.01 -3.71 -6.32
C THR A 169 -2.07 -2.69 -5.88
N CYS A 170 -3.34 -3.06 -5.93
CA CYS A 170 -4.44 -2.19 -5.51
C CYS A 170 -4.45 -1.90 -4.01
N VAL A 171 -4.14 -2.90 -3.18
CA VAL A 171 -4.02 -2.72 -1.73
C VAL A 171 -2.86 -1.79 -1.40
N LEU A 172 -1.69 -1.97 -2.03
CA LEU A 172 -0.54 -1.09 -1.83
C LEU A 172 -0.81 0.35 -2.28
N PHE A 173 -1.58 0.52 -3.36
CA PHE A 173 -2.05 1.85 -3.78
C PHE A 173 -2.87 2.50 -2.66
N ASN A 174 -3.79 1.74 -2.05
CA ASN A 174 -4.58 2.23 -0.91
C ASN A 174 -3.72 2.53 0.32
N CYS A 175 -2.66 1.77 0.60
CA CYS A 175 -1.70 2.11 1.64
C CYS A 175 -1.05 3.48 1.38
N GLY A 176 -0.54 3.71 0.17
CA GLY A 176 0.06 4.99 -0.22
C GLY A 176 -0.94 6.16 -0.18
N ALA A 177 -2.16 5.92 -0.67
CA ALA A 177 -3.23 6.91 -0.64
C ALA A 177 -3.66 7.29 0.79
N LEU A 178 -3.89 6.31 1.68
CA LEU A 178 -4.24 6.59 3.07
C LEU A 178 -3.11 7.30 3.80
N ALA A 179 -1.85 6.90 3.57
CA ALA A 179 -0.71 7.59 4.15
C ALA A 179 -0.63 9.06 3.67
N SER A 180 -0.92 9.35 2.40
CA SER A 180 -1.00 10.74 1.91
C SER A 180 -2.06 11.57 2.65
N GLN A 181 -3.21 10.95 2.96
CA GLN A 181 -4.29 11.61 3.70
C GLN A 181 -3.89 11.86 5.16
N ILE A 182 -3.33 10.85 5.84
CA ILE A 182 -2.82 11.00 7.22
C ILE A 182 -1.74 12.09 7.29
N ALA A 183 -0.83 12.13 6.31
CA ALA A 183 0.23 13.14 6.22
C ALA A 183 -0.34 14.57 6.15
N SER A 184 -1.38 14.76 5.34
CA SER A 184 -2.03 16.06 5.13
C SER A 184 -2.79 16.57 6.36
N GLU A 185 -3.16 15.69 7.28
CA GLU A 185 -3.88 16.03 8.51
C GLU A 185 -2.96 16.29 9.71
N GLN A 186 -1.66 16.10 9.55
CA GLN A 186 -0.72 16.36 10.63
C GLN A 186 -0.65 17.84 10.96
N ASN A 187 -0.51 18.14 12.26
CA ASN A 187 -0.27 19.50 12.70
C ASN A 187 1.14 19.94 12.31
N LEU A 188 1.26 20.66 11.20
CA LEU A 188 2.53 21.23 10.78
C LEU A 188 2.99 22.37 11.70
N ASP A 189 2.19 22.80 12.69
CA ASP A 189 2.64 23.68 13.76
C ASP A 189 3.50 22.99 14.83
N SER A 190 3.54 21.65 14.91
CA SER A 190 4.39 20.90 15.84
C SER A 190 5.52 20.12 15.15
N ASP A 191 6.61 19.93 15.89
CA ASP A 191 7.78 19.18 15.42
C ASP A 191 7.45 17.70 15.18
N GLU A 192 6.61 17.12 16.04
CA GLU A 192 6.08 15.77 15.93
C GLU A 192 5.20 15.62 14.68
N GLY A 193 4.32 16.59 14.43
CA GLY A 193 3.42 16.57 13.28
C GLY A 193 4.18 16.71 11.96
N MET A 194 5.20 17.57 11.89
CA MET A 194 6.10 17.63 10.73
C MET A 194 6.85 16.32 10.50
N LYS A 195 7.41 15.72 11.57
CA LYS A 195 8.12 14.44 11.46
C LYS A 195 7.18 13.33 10.97
N ALA A 196 5.95 13.29 11.48
CA ALA A 196 4.93 12.35 11.05
C ALA A 196 4.54 12.57 9.59
N ALA A 197 4.27 13.81 9.16
CA ALA A 197 3.91 14.14 7.79
C ALA A 197 5.01 13.71 6.81
N ALA A 198 6.28 14.04 7.11
CA ALA A 198 7.42 13.64 6.31
C ALA A 198 7.55 12.10 6.21
N LYS A 199 7.35 11.37 7.32
CA LYS A 199 7.33 9.89 7.34
C LYS A 199 6.27 9.34 6.38
N TYR A 200 5.04 9.85 6.48
CA TYR A 200 3.92 9.32 5.68
C TYR A 200 4.04 9.68 4.20
N TYR A 201 4.50 10.88 3.85
CA TYR A 201 4.78 11.24 2.45
C TYR A 201 5.89 10.40 1.84
N GLN A 202 6.97 10.14 2.58
CA GLN A 202 8.04 9.25 2.11
C GLN A 202 7.55 7.81 1.93
N PHE A 203 6.73 7.31 2.86
CA PHE A 203 6.11 6.00 2.72
C PHE A 203 5.20 5.94 1.48
N ALA A 204 4.32 6.93 1.29
CA ALA A 204 3.43 6.99 0.13
C ALA A 204 4.22 7.05 -1.19
N SER A 205 5.28 7.87 -1.23
CA SER A 205 6.20 7.94 -2.37
C SER A 205 6.82 6.59 -2.70
N GLY A 206 7.33 5.88 -1.70
CA GLY A 206 7.91 4.54 -1.85
C GLY A 206 6.89 3.48 -2.30
N ALA A 207 5.67 3.53 -1.77
CA ALA A 207 4.59 2.64 -2.16
C ALA A 207 4.21 2.82 -3.64
N PHE A 208 4.00 4.05 -4.09
CA PHE A 208 3.70 4.35 -5.49
C PHE A 208 4.87 4.01 -6.44
N GLN A 209 6.10 4.27 -6.00
CA GLN A 209 7.29 3.87 -6.77
C GLN A 209 7.38 2.35 -6.91
N HIS A 210 7.10 1.59 -5.85
CA HIS A 210 7.09 0.14 -5.92
C HIS A 210 6.04 -0.39 -6.90
N ILE A 211 4.84 0.22 -6.92
CA ILE A 211 3.81 -0.12 -7.90
C ILE A 211 4.32 0.16 -9.32
N LYS A 212 4.94 1.32 -9.56
CA LYS A 212 5.50 1.67 -10.88
C LYS A 212 6.46 0.59 -11.38
N ASP A 213 7.35 0.13 -10.50
CA ASP A 213 8.42 -0.81 -10.85
C ASP A 213 7.91 -2.24 -11.06
N THR A 214 6.72 -2.59 -10.53
CA THR A 214 6.25 -3.99 -10.47
C THR A 214 4.95 -4.26 -11.23
N VAL A 215 4.10 -3.25 -11.47
CA VAL A 215 2.73 -3.44 -11.98
C VAL A 215 2.67 -4.18 -13.31
N LEU A 216 3.55 -3.84 -14.26
CA LEU A 216 3.56 -4.49 -15.58
C LEU A 216 3.98 -5.96 -15.54
N SER A 217 4.82 -6.34 -14.57
CA SER A 217 5.22 -7.73 -14.36
C SER A 217 4.20 -8.53 -13.52
N SER A 218 3.42 -7.83 -12.70
CA SER A 218 2.44 -8.44 -11.77
C SER A 218 1.09 -8.70 -12.42
N LEU A 219 0.79 -8.01 -13.52
CA LEU A 219 -0.48 -8.10 -14.24
C LEU A 219 -0.27 -8.69 -15.63
N ASN A 220 -1.22 -9.51 -16.07
CA ASN A 220 -1.28 -10.09 -17.42
C ASN A 220 -2.17 -9.30 -18.38
N ARG A 221 -2.70 -8.16 -17.93
CA ARG A 221 -3.55 -7.24 -18.70
C ARG A 221 -3.16 -5.81 -18.36
N GLU A 222 -3.56 -4.89 -19.22
CA GLU A 222 -3.32 -3.47 -19.00
C GLU A 222 -4.01 -2.99 -17.70
N PRO A 223 -3.30 -2.26 -16.81
CA PRO A 223 -3.86 -1.71 -15.59
C PRO A 223 -4.89 -0.60 -15.86
N THR A 224 -5.73 -0.28 -14.87
CA THR A 224 -6.46 0.99 -14.87
C THR A 224 -5.49 2.17 -14.76
N VAL A 225 -5.89 3.34 -15.26
CA VAL A 225 -4.99 4.50 -15.39
C VAL A 225 -4.39 4.89 -14.05
N ASP A 226 -5.15 4.81 -12.96
CA ASP A 226 -4.69 5.15 -11.61
C ASP A 226 -3.47 4.37 -11.11
N ILE A 227 -3.33 3.10 -11.51
CA ILE A 227 -2.20 2.23 -11.14
C ILE A 227 -1.21 2.01 -12.31
N SER A 228 -1.38 2.73 -13.42
CA SER A 228 -0.41 2.71 -14.53
C SER A 228 0.95 3.30 -14.10
N PRO A 229 2.07 2.84 -14.68
CA PRO A 229 3.41 3.30 -14.30
C PRO A 229 3.61 4.82 -14.31
N ASP A 230 3.02 5.51 -15.29
CA ASP A 230 3.13 6.96 -15.42
C ASP A 230 2.38 7.69 -14.31
N THR A 231 1.16 7.24 -14.00
CA THR A 231 0.35 7.83 -12.94
C THR A 231 1.00 7.62 -11.57
N VAL A 232 1.33 6.39 -11.20
CA VAL A 232 1.96 6.13 -9.89
C VAL A 232 3.38 6.69 -9.81
N GLY A 233 4.11 6.81 -10.93
CA GLY A 233 5.37 7.53 -10.99
C GLY A 233 5.22 9.02 -10.66
N THR A 234 4.18 9.65 -11.21
CA THR A 234 3.85 11.04 -10.92
C THR A 234 3.44 11.21 -9.46
N LEU A 235 2.55 10.35 -8.94
CA LEU A 235 2.16 10.36 -7.54
C LEU A 235 3.37 10.18 -6.60
N SER A 236 4.28 9.27 -6.95
CA SER A 236 5.51 9.06 -6.17
C SER A 236 6.33 10.34 -6.04
N LEU A 237 6.52 11.07 -7.14
CA LEU A 237 7.24 12.34 -7.15
C LEU A 237 6.50 13.46 -6.40
N ILE A 238 5.17 13.55 -6.55
CA ILE A 238 4.35 14.52 -5.80
C ILE A 238 4.49 14.28 -4.29
N MET A 239 4.35 13.03 -3.84
CA MET A 239 4.50 12.68 -2.42
C MET A 239 5.92 13.00 -1.92
N LEU A 240 6.95 12.72 -2.72
CA LEU A 240 8.33 13.08 -2.37
C LEU A 240 8.52 14.59 -2.22
N ALA A 241 8.00 15.37 -3.17
CA ALA A 241 8.07 16.83 -3.15
C ALA A 241 7.39 17.41 -1.91
N GLN A 242 6.19 16.93 -1.58
CA GLN A 242 5.47 17.29 -0.34
C GLN A 242 6.25 16.90 0.92
N GLY A 243 6.93 15.75 0.92
CA GLY A 243 7.83 15.36 1.99
C GLY A 243 8.99 16.33 2.18
N GLN A 244 9.57 16.86 1.09
CA GLN A 244 10.64 17.85 1.17
C GLN A 244 10.15 19.24 1.55
N GLU A 245 8.94 19.63 1.12
CA GLU A 245 8.29 20.85 1.58
C GLU A 245 8.14 20.85 3.12
N VAL A 246 7.78 19.71 3.72
CA VAL A 246 7.72 19.60 5.19
C VAL A 246 9.09 19.81 5.85
N PHE A 247 10.18 19.29 5.28
CA PHE A 247 11.54 19.57 5.80
C PHE A 247 11.93 21.04 5.66
N PHE A 248 11.58 21.66 4.53
CA PHE A 248 11.79 23.09 4.33
C PHE A 248 11.04 23.91 5.38
N LEU A 249 9.75 23.61 5.61
CA LEU A 249 8.95 24.26 6.65
C LEU A 249 9.57 24.08 8.04
N LYS A 250 10.12 22.89 8.35
CA LYS A 250 10.85 22.66 9.60
C LYS A 250 12.08 23.55 9.72
N ALA A 251 12.90 23.63 8.67
CA ALA A 251 14.13 24.44 8.66
C ALA A 251 13.81 25.93 8.84
N THR A 252 12.77 26.45 8.18
CA THR A 252 12.35 27.86 8.30
C THR A 252 11.80 28.26 9.67
N ARG A 253 11.51 27.29 10.55
CA ARG A 253 11.06 27.56 11.92
C ARG A 253 12.14 27.43 12.97
N GLY A 254 13.22 26.75 12.64
CA GLY A 254 14.42 26.68 13.46
C GLY A 254 15.32 27.91 13.31
N MET A 255 14.95 28.84 12.42
CA MET A 255 15.46 30.21 12.31
C MET A 255 14.45 31.16 12.94
#